data_AF-A0A7K1GTV5-F1
#
_entry.id   AF-A0A7K1GTV5-F1
#
_cell.length_a   1.000
_cell.length_b   1.000
_cell.length_c   1.000
_cell.angle_alpha   90.00
_cell.angle_beta   90.00
_cell.angle_gamma   90.00
#
_symmetry.space_group_name_H-M   'P 1'
#
loop_
_entity.id
_entity.type
_entity.pdbx_description
1 polymer ?
#
loop_
_entity_poly.entity_id
_entity_poly.type
_entity_poly.pdbx_seq_one_letter_code
_entity_poly.pdbx_strand_id
1 'polypeptide(L)'
;MYKIFGVDASILTIWDTNQTLQKYKNDDESLLLWQHFTGSEHPANTVSISDVLEQNADEIRAKILNFIYCVGENVANSSKTMLKFESGFDYFWMTQFQSRPYTQSAQLNNLAKIFAVIEIIKQHKFEQIQICTADKNLSTIIASLAKSNSVRFKEITFNGDISPTSTKSQFKKLTPKPLLALISLLQQSRVAAKLRTNENSPTRTTLSGSISFFDYWYRFGATVNETRKFESQYWTNLVDELKDTDVNWLHNLVDQHKKSDLLRISSLRNDFDIANTNNQHLIIDSIGESAVVMKSVKSYFKLLIRSLQIEKYKPAFTLSDAAINFWPLFKNEWLNSLRGYEAMINCIRFHRLEFIFRQLPKQRLGFYLIENQPWEMALIHLWRKYDHGQLVGVAHSTVRFWDLRLMSDPHRFSDISKNMMPRPSFVAVNGPLAHASLVDAGYPENELIDVEALMYQHLANTPTDNRKKSSDESKVTTILVATDFLESATQTQMKLLNELLQTTESRNLRVLLKPHWSQTFKDLHPRIEVVSGKEDLATYFGQC
;
A
#
# COMPACT_ATOMS: atom_id res chain seq x y z
N MET A 1 23.98 -11.62 6.61
CA MET A 1 25.12 -11.42 5.69
C MET A 1 25.42 -9.91 5.61
N TYR A 2 25.86 -9.30 6.73
CA TYR A 2 25.99 -7.83 6.83
C TYR A 2 27.45 -7.32 6.88
N LYS A 3 28.43 -8.24 6.85
CA LYS A 3 29.84 -7.91 6.58
C LYS A 3 30.05 -7.73 5.07
N ILE A 4 29.54 -6.62 4.54
CA ILE A 4 29.41 -6.35 3.10
C ILE A 4 30.60 -5.65 2.47
N PHE A 5 31.48 -5.05 3.27
CA PHE A 5 32.68 -4.37 2.80
C PHE A 5 33.87 -5.32 2.86
N GLY A 6 34.63 -5.41 1.77
CA GLY A 6 35.79 -6.29 1.64
C GLY A 6 37.07 -5.74 2.27
N VAL A 7 37.06 -4.46 2.65
CA VAL A 7 38.17 -3.75 3.30
C VAL A 7 37.64 -3.14 4.60
N ASP A 8 38.39 -3.30 5.69
CA ASP A 8 38.06 -2.69 6.98
C ASP A 8 38.33 -1.18 6.93
N ALA A 9 37.34 -0.40 6.47
CA ALA A 9 37.38 1.05 6.46
C ALA A 9 36.90 1.62 7.81
N SER A 10 37.52 2.71 8.28
CA SER A 10 37.13 3.37 9.53
C SER A 10 35.91 4.30 9.37
N ILE A 11 35.60 4.73 8.13
CA ILE A 11 34.52 5.67 7.84
C ILE A 11 33.41 5.00 7.02
N LEU A 12 32.16 5.07 7.50
CA LEU A 12 30.96 4.73 6.72
C LEU A 12 30.29 6.00 6.19
N THR A 13 30.05 6.04 4.89
CA THR A 13 29.36 7.15 4.20
C THR A 13 28.04 6.71 3.64
N ILE A 14 26.95 7.27 4.16
CA ILE A 14 25.60 7.09 3.65
C ILE A 14 25.32 8.18 2.62
N TRP A 15 25.13 7.77 1.37
CA TRP A 15 24.93 8.67 0.23
C TRP A 15 23.47 8.64 -0.23
N ASP A 16 22.68 9.58 0.31
CA ASP A 16 21.26 9.76 0.02
C ASP A 16 21.04 10.95 -0.93
N THR A 17 21.60 10.83 -2.12
CA THR A 17 21.45 11.81 -3.20
C THR A 17 21.69 11.16 -4.56
N ASN A 18 21.11 11.75 -5.60
CA ASN A 18 21.30 11.40 -7.00
C ASN A 18 22.53 12.03 -7.64
N GLN A 19 23.30 12.81 -6.87
CA GLN A 19 24.52 13.42 -7.33
C GLN A 19 25.61 12.37 -7.57
N THR A 20 26.27 12.48 -8.72
CA THR A 20 27.46 11.70 -9.04
C THR A 20 28.54 11.99 -8.00
N LEU A 21 29.17 10.94 -7.47
CA LEU A 21 30.27 11.04 -6.52
C LEU A 21 31.51 11.61 -7.23
N GLN A 22 31.64 12.94 -7.28
CA GLN A 22 32.71 13.55 -8.08
C GLN A 22 34.10 13.48 -7.42
N LYS A 23 34.20 13.26 -6.09
CA LYS A 23 35.49 13.21 -5.37
C LYS A 23 35.33 12.74 -3.91
N TYR A 24 35.21 11.44 -3.68
CA TYR A 24 35.54 10.83 -2.38
C TYR A 24 36.36 9.57 -2.65
N LYS A 25 37.68 9.70 -2.59
CA LYS A 25 38.61 8.58 -2.52
C LYS A 25 39.54 8.86 -1.35
N ASN A 26 39.04 8.60 -0.16
CA ASN A 26 39.92 8.16 0.90
C ASN A 26 39.87 6.63 0.86
N ASP A 27 41.02 5.96 0.85
CA ASP A 27 41.06 4.50 0.83
C ASP A 27 40.47 3.88 2.13
N ASP A 28 40.24 4.73 3.14
CA ASP A 28 39.65 4.42 4.44
C ASP A 28 38.13 4.68 4.54
N GLU A 29 37.43 4.73 3.39
CA GLU A 29 36.00 5.03 3.31
C GLU A 29 35.19 3.89 2.67
N SER A 30 34.12 3.47 3.35
CA SER A 30 33.07 2.58 2.84
C SER A 30 31.86 3.39 2.42
N LEU A 31 31.42 3.21 1.17
CA LEU A 31 30.29 3.95 0.61
C LEU A 31 29.02 3.09 0.58
N LEU A 32 27.94 3.62 1.15
CA LEU A 32 26.62 3.01 1.15
C LEU A 32 25.64 3.88 0.36
N LEU A 33 25.29 3.43 -0.84
CA LEU A 33 24.34 4.13 -1.71
C LEU A 33 22.92 3.94 -1.19
N TRP A 34 22.22 5.03 -0.89
CA TRP A 34 20.85 4.97 -0.36
C TRP A 34 19.80 4.91 -1.46
N GLN A 35 20.03 5.58 -2.59
CA GLN A 35 19.06 5.73 -3.68
C GLN A 35 19.42 4.94 -4.94
N HIS A 36 20.61 4.34 -5.00
CA HIS A 36 21.17 3.74 -6.22
C HIS A 36 21.69 2.32 -6.00
N PHE A 37 21.70 1.55 -7.09
CA PHE A 37 22.43 0.28 -7.18
C PHE A 37 23.91 0.55 -7.50
N THR A 38 24.78 -0.38 -7.12
CA THR A 38 26.20 -0.29 -7.46
C THR A 38 26.39 -0.50 -8.97
N GLY A 39 27.20 0.36 -9.59
CA GLY A 39 27.56 0.30 -11.02
C GLY A 39 29.08 0.35 -11.22
N SER A 40 29.55 0.12 -12.44
CA SER A 40 30.97 0.06 -12.82
C SER A 40 31.78 1.33 -12.50
N GLU A 41 31.09 2.47 -12.41
CA GLU A 41 31.63 3.79 -12.12
C GLU A 41 31.91 4.03 -10.62
N HIS A 42 31.44 3.14 -9.75
CA HIS A 42 31.58 3.28 -8.30
C HIS A 42 32.89 2.67 -7.78
N PRO A 43 33.46 3.20 -6.68
CA PRO A 43 34.61 2.58 -6.01
C PRO A 43 34.35 1.12 -5.60
N ALA A 44 35.40 0.31 -5.52
CA ALA A 44 35.30 -1.10 -5.12
C ALA A 44 34.65 -1.32 -3.74
N ASN A 45 34.81 -0.36 -2.81
CA ASN A 45 34.22 -0.40 -1.47
C ASN A 45 32.83 0.27 -1.41
N THR A 46 32.01 0.04 -2.43
CA THR A 46 30.66 0.64 -2.56
C THR A 46 29.60 -0.44 -2.57
N VAL A 47 28.58 -0.27 -1.73
CA VAL A 47 27.44 -1.19 -1.66
C VAL A 47 26.13 -0.42 -1.76
N SER A 48 25.15 -0.97 -2.47
CA SER A 48 23.78 -0.48 -2.44
C SER A 48 23.05 -0.98 -1.21
N ILE A 49 22.38 -0.11 -0.47
CA ILE A 49 21.52 -0.54 0.64
C ILE A 49 20.39 -1.46 0.15
N SER A 50 19.92 -1.28 -1.08
CA SER A 50 18.87 -2.13 -1.66
C SER A 50 19.35 -3.56 -1.85
N ASP A 51 20.60 -3.76 -2.31
CA ASP A 51 21.18 -5.10 -2.44
C ASP A 51 21.29 -5.79 -1.08
N VAL A 52 21.68 -5.05 -0.04
CA VAL A 52 21.73 -5.56 1.34
C VAL A 52 20.35 -5.97 1.83
N LEU A 53 19.31 -5.19 1.50
CA LEU A 53 17.94 -5.51 1.85
C LEU A 53 17.48 -6.81 1.17
N GLU A 54 17.68 -6.95 -0.13
CA GLU A 54 17.26 -8.15 -0.88
C GLU A 54 18.00 -9.41 -0.40
N GLN A 55 19.30 -9.30 -0.10
CA GLN A 55 20.09 -10.43 0.44
C GLN A 55 19.66 -10.87 1.85
N ASN A 56 18.98 -10.01 2.60
CA ASN A 56 18.58 -10.27 3.98
C ASN A 56 17.08 -9.98 4.19
N ALA A 57 16.27 -10.20 3.15
CA ALA A 57 14.91 -9.69 3.04
C ALA A 57 13.99 -10.20 4.17
N ASP A 58 14.05 -11.50 4.47
CA ASP A 58 13.23 -12.14 5.51
C ASP A 58 13.51 -11.60 6.91
N GLU A 59 14.80 -11.50 7.27
CA GLU A 59 15.23 -10.99 8.58
C GLU A 59 14.79 -9.53 8.77
N ILE A 60 15.00 -8.69 7.74
CA ILE A 60 14.62 -7.27 7.81
C ILE A 60 13.10 -7.11 7.88
N ARG A 61 12.35 -7.87 7.07
CA ARG A 61 10.88 -7.87 7.12
C ARG A 61 10.38 -8.26 8.51
N ALA A 62 10.92 -9.31 9.12
CA ALA A 62 10.56 -9.73 10.47
C ALA A 62 10.83 -8.60 11.49
N LYS A 63 11.99 -7.94 11.43
CA LYS A 63 12.31 -6.79 12.31
C LYS A 63 11.35 -5.62 12.14
N ILE A 64 10.95 -5.31 10.92
CA ILE A 64 9.97 -4.24 10.64
C ILE A 64 8.60 -4.60 11.22
N LEU A 65 8.11 -5.81 10.97
CA LEU A 65 6.83 -6.27 11.49
C LEU A 65 6.82 -6.26 13.02
N ASN A 66 7.92 -6.72 13.64
CA ASN A 66 8.10 -6.69 15.08
C ASN A 66 8.10 -5.26 15.64
N PHE A 67 8.81 -4.34 14.99
CA PHE A 67 8.79 -2.93 15.39
C PHE A 67 7.37 -2.35 15.35
N ILE A 68 6.60 -2.61 14.29
CA ILE A 68 5.22 -2.16 14.16
C ILE A 68 4.32 -2.79 15.25
N TYR A 69 4.55 -4.06 15.57
CA TYR A 69 3.89 -4.73 16.70
C TYR A 69 4.20 -4.05 18.03
N CYS A 70 5.48 -3.87 18.36
CA CYS A 70 5.92 -3.23 19.59
C CYS A 70 5.37 -1.81 19.74
N VAL A 71 5.34 -1.02 18.66
CA VAL A 71 4.71 0.32 18.67
C VAL A 71 3.24 0.22 19.04
N GLY A 72 2.48 -0.70 18.44
CA GLY A 72 1.07 -0.91 18.73
C GLY A 72 0.81 -1.31 20.19
N GLU A 73 1.58 -2.29 20.69
CA GLU A 73 1.50 -2.72 22.10
C GLU A 73 1.85 -1.58 23.06
N ASN A 74 2.94 -0.85 22.81
CA ASN A 74 3.34 0.27 23.65
C ASN A 74 2.29 1.39 23.68
N VAL A 75 1.63 1.64 22.55
CA VAL A 75 0.53 2.61 22.47
C VAL A 75 -0.68 2.12 23.28
N ALA A 76 -1.10 0.86 23.08
CA ALA A 76 -2.27 0.29 23.72
C ALA A 76 -2.12 0.09 25.25
N ASN A 77 -0.91 -0.23 25.72
CA ASN A 77 -0.62 -0.59 27.11
C ASN A 77 -0.53 0.60 28.07
N SER A 78 -0.61 1.83 27.58
CA SER A 78 -0.55 3.04 28.40
C SER A 78 -1.83 3.85 28.28
N SER A 79 -2.46 4.16 29.41
CA SER A 79 -3.67 5.00 29.47
C SER A 79 -3.46 6.41 28.88
N LYS A 80 -2.20 6.86 28.83
CA LYS A 80 -1.80 8.14 28.24
C LYS A 80 -1.81 8.09 26.72
N THR A 81 -1.41 6.98 26.12
CA THR A 81 -1.22 6.82 24.66
C THR A 81 -2.35 6.06 23.98
N MET A 82 -3.05 5.16 24.68
CA MET A 82 -4.10 4.32 24.10
C MET A 82 -5.17 5.15 23.38
N LEU A 83 -5.56 4.70 22.18
CA LEU A 83 -6.44 5.43 21.27
C LEU A 83 -7.84 4.80 21.25
N LYS A 84 -8.45 4.62 22.43
CA LYS A 84 -9.83 4.12 22.57
C LYS A 84 -10.78 4.91 21.66
N PHE A 85 -11.33 4.25 20.65
CA PHE A 85 -12.22 4.85 19.68
C PHE A 85 -13.68 4.62 20.07
N GLU A 86 -14.04 3.35 20.12
CA GLU A 86 -15.34 2.81 20.49
C GLU A 86 -15.15 1.62 21.44
N SER A 87 -16.23 1.14 22.06
CA SER A 87 -16.15 -0.04 22.93
C SER A 87 -15.63 -1.25 22.15
N GLY A 88 -14.51 -1.82 22.60
CA GLY A 88 -13.87 -2.96 21.92
C GLY A 88 -13.11 -2.62 20.64
N PHE A 89 -12.81 -1.34 20.36
CA PHE A 89 -12.05 -0.94 19.18
C PHE A 89 -11.03 0.18 19.47
N ASP A 90 -9.76 -0.11 19.23
CA ASP A 90 -8.67 0.86 19.31
C ASP A 90 -8.43 1.51 17.93
N TYR A 91 -8.34 2.83 17.89
CA TYR A 91 -8.13 3.59 16.67
C TYR A 91 -6.75 3.35 16.04
N PHE A 92 -5.79 2.80 16.78
CA PHE A 92 -4.47 2.42 16.27
C PHE A 92 -4.57 1.65 14.93
N TRP A 93 -5.54 0.75 14.81
CA TRP A 93 -5.80 -0.06 13.61
C TRP A 93 -6.17 0.75 12.37
N MET A 94 -6.69 1.96 12.57
CA MET A 94 -7.05 2.87 11.48
C MET A 94 -5.95 3.90 11.17
N THR A 95 -4.80 3.87 11.85
CA THR A 95 -3.71 4.81 11.59
C THR A 95 -2.96 4.47 10.30
N GLN A 96 -2.39 5.49 9.63
CA GLN A 96 -1.54 5.28 8.46
C GLN A 96 -0.30 4.44 8.77
N PHE A 97 0.22 4.58 9.99
CA PHE A 97 1.35 3.78 10.47
C PHE A 97 1.02 2.28 10.41
N GLN A 98 -0.18 1.89 10.86
CA GLN A 98 -0.63 0.50 10.82
C GLN A 98 -1.12 0.06 9.43
N SER A 99 -1.81 0.92 8.68
CA SER A 99 -2.36 0.56 7.36
C SER A 99 -1.28 0.46 6.28
N ARG A 100 -0.05 0.90 6.57
CA ARG A 100 1.16 0.67 5.74
C ARG A 100 0.94 1.00 4.27
N PRO A 101 0.45 2.21 3.94
CA PRO A 101 0.09 2.54 2.57
C PRO A 101 1.34 2.48 1.69
N TYR A 102 1.24 1.80 0.54
CA TYR A 102 2.32 1.74 -0.45
C TYR A 102 2.38 3.07 -1.22
N THR A 103 2.93 4.12 -0.59
CA THR A 103 3.09 5.44 -1.20
C THR A 103 4.54 5.90 -1.08
N GLN A 104 5.00 6.75 -2.00
CA GLN A 104 6.35 7.37 -1.91
C GLN A 104 6.56 8.16 -0.61
N SER A 105 5.48 8.64 0.02
CA SER A 105 5.55 9.31 1.33
C SER A 105 5.65 8.36 2.51
N ALA A 106 5.36 7.07 2.31
CA ALA A 106 5.37 6.07 3.37
C ALA A 106 6.80 5.77 3.80
N GLN A 107 7.05 5.83 5.10
CA GLN A 107 8.40 5.73 5.64
C GLN A 107 8.91 4.29 5.81
N LEU A 108 8.16 3.28 5.35
CA LEU A 108 8.53 1.87 5.48
C LEU A 108 9.84 1.53 4.74
N ASN A 109 10.08 2.14 3.58
CA ASN A 109 11.33 1.93 2.83
C ASN A 109 12.53 2.47 3.63
N ASN A 110 12.43 3.70 4.14
CA ASN A 110 13.46 4.27 5.02
C ASN A 110 13.64 3.44 6.29
N LEU A 111 12.55 2.94 6.89
CA LEU A 111 12.63 2.05 8.05
C LEU A 111 13.43 0.78 7.75
N ALA A 112 13.16 0.12 6.61
CA ALA A 112 13.88 -1.07 6.18
C ALA A 112 15.38 -0.79 6.01
N LYS A 113 15.73 0.28 5.29
CA LYS A 113 17.11 0.69 5.07
C LYS A 113 17.83 1.03 6.37
N ILE A 114 17.17 1.72 7.31
CA ILE A 114 17.74 2.00 8.64
C ILE A 114 18.00 0.70 9.41
N PHE A 115 17.09 -0.29 9.36
CA PHE A 115 17.35 -1.60 9.97
C PHE A 115 18.58 -2.29 9.39
N ALA A 116 18.77 -2.23 8.07
CA ALA A 116 19.98 -2.74 7.45
C ALA A 116 21.24 -1.98 7.90
N VAL A 117 21.20 -0.65 8.03
CA VAL A 117 22.31 0.14 8.56
C VAL A 117 22.64 -0.22 10.01
N ILE A 118 21.63 -0.46 10.86
CA ILE A 118 21.84 -0.93 12.23
C ILE A 118 22.67 -2.22 12.24
N GLU A 119 22.35 -3.18 11.36
CA GLU A 119 23.08 -4.45 11.29
C GLU A 119 24.47 -4.30 10.68
N ILE A 120 24.63 -3.45 9.66
CA ILE A 120 25.95 -3.12 9.09
C ILE A 120 26.86 -2.56 10.18
N ILE A 121 26.41 -1.58 10.97
CA ILE A 121 27.22 -0.97 12.03
C ILE A 121 27.59 -1.97 13.13
N LYS A 122 26.74 -2.95 13.43
CA LYS A 122 27.08 -4.00 14.41
C LYS A 122 28.18 -4.95 13.92
N GLN A 123 28.28 -5.17 12.62
CA GLN A 123 29.25 -6.12 12.04
C GLN A 123 30.60 -5.49 11.68
N HIS A 124 30.67 -4.16 11.64
CA HIS A 124 31.87 -3.40 11.25
C HIS A 124 32.31 -2.46 12.37
N LYS A 125 33.61 -2.15 12.42
CA LYS A 125 34.17 -1.26 13.45
C LYS A 125 34.41 0.14 12.89
N PHE A 126 33.32 0.85 12.55
CA PHE A 126 33.44 2.23 12.09
C PHE A 126 33.77 3.17 13.25
N GLU A 127 34.73 4.08 13.04
CA GLU A 127 35.06 5.18 13.95
C GLU A 127 34.27 6.45 13.63
N GLN A 128 33.76 6.56 12.39
CA GLN A 128 32.93 7.67 11.94
C GLN A 128 31.82 7.19 11.00
N ILE A 129 30.62 7.73 11.20
CA ILE A 129 29.50 7.65 10.25
C ILE A 129 29.26 9.06 9.72
N GLN A 130 29.20 9.17 8.40
CA GLN A 130 28.82 10.40 7.72
C GLN A 130 27.63 10.19 6.80
N ILE A 131 26.80 11.23 6.66
CA ILE A 131 25.59 11.18 5.83
C ILE A 131 25.46 12.42 4.96
N CYS A 132 25.12 12.22 3.69
CA CYS A 132 24.67 13.25 2.76
C CYS A 132 23.19 13.01 2.46
N THR A 133 22.28 13.84 3.01
CA THR A 133 20.83 13.70 2.80
C THR A 133 20.12 15.06 2.85
N ALA A 134 19.02 15.20 2.13
CA ALA A 134 18.09 16.33 2.31
C ALA A 134 17.07 16.08 3.44
N ASP A 135 16.93 14.84 3.91
CA ASP A 135 15.98 14.46 4.95
C ASP A 135 16.58 14.64 6.35
N LYS A 136 16.20 15.74 7.01
CA LYS A 136 16.60 16.05 8.38
C LYS A 136 16.16 14.98 9.39
N ASN A 137 15.06 14.28 9.16
CA ASN A 137 14.61 13.21 10.06
C ASN A 137 15.53 12.00 9.94
N LEU A 138 15.95 11.65 8.72
CA LEU A 138 16.93 10.59 8.48
C LEU A 138 18.27 10.93 9.14
N SER A 139 18.79 12.14 8.89
CA SER A 139 20.03 12.63 9.51
C SER A 139 19.97 12.55 11.05
N THR A 140 18.86 12.96 11.66
CA THR A 140 18.64 12.86 13.12
C THR A 140 18.70 11.42 13.63
N ILE A 141 18.13 10.47 12.88
CA ILE A 141 18.13 9.05 13.26
C ILE A 141 19.53 8.45 13.15
N ILE A 142 20.25 8.74 12.06
CA ILE A 142 21.63 8.28 11.88
C ILE A 142 22.57 8.87 12.94
N ALA A 143 22.38 10.14 13.32
CA ALA A 143 23.12 10.76 14.42
C ALA A 143 22.84 10.05 15.75
N SER A 144 21.59 9.67 16.02
CA SER A 144 21.23 8.90 17.22
C SER A 144 21.87 7.51 17.21
N LEU A 145 21.91 6.86 16.06
CA LEU A 145 22.53 5.55 15.87
C LEU A 145 24.06 5.62 16.07
N ALA A 146 24.73 6.62 15.49
CA ALA A 146 26.16 6.86 15.72
C ALA A 146 26.46 7.09 17.21
N LYS A 147 25.65 7.94 17.88
CA LYS A 147 25.77 8.18 19.32
C LYS A 147 25.59 6.90 20.16
N SER A 148 24.60 6.07 19.83
CA SER A 148 24.35 4.82 20.57
C SER A 148 25.49 3.81 20.47
N ASN A 149 26.26 3.85 19.37
CA ASN A 149 27.42 2.99 19.14
C ASN A 149 28.76 3.68 19.48
N SER A 150 28.73 4.88 20.11
CA SER A 150 29.93 5.67 20.41
C SER A 150 30.81 5.99 19.19
N VAL A 151 30.18 6.18 18.02
CA VAL A 151 30.83 6.48 16.74
C VAL A 151 30.72 7.98 16.45
N ARG A 152 31.75 8.59 15.85
CA ARG A 152 31.69 10.01 15.45
C ARG A 152 30.63 10.22 14.37
N PHE A 153 29.87 11.30 14.44
CA PHE A 153 28.87 11.65 13.44
C PHE A 153 29.26 12.92 12.69
N LYS A 154 29.11 12.89 11.36
CA LYS A 154 29.33 14.06 10.50
C LYS A 154 28.24 14.17 9.44
N GLU A 155 27.65 15.36 9.31
CA GLU A 155 26.75 15.66 8.20
C GLU A 155 27.54 16.27 7.04
N ILE A 156 27.36 15.72 5.84
CA ILE A 156 27.92 16.23 4.60
C ILE A 156 26.91 17.20 4.00
N THR A 157 27.37 18.35 3.52
CA THR A 157 26.51 19.34 2.88
C THR A 157 25.79 18.73 1.67
N PHE A 158 24.46 18.72 1.74
CA PHE A 158 23.62 18.35 0.61
C PHE A 158 23.56 19.51 -0.38
N ASN A 159 24.13 19.32 -1.57
CA ASN A 159 24.06 20.28 -2.68
C ASN A 159 23.17 19.78 -3.83
N GLY A 160 22.40 18.71 -3.61
CA GLY A 160 21.57 18.05 -4.63
C GLY A 160 20.31 18.83 -4.96
N ASP A 161 19.69 18.47 -6.08
CA ASP A 161 18.36 18.96 -6.41
C ASP A 161 17.34 18.25 -5.53
N ILE A 162 16.60 19.02 -4.74
CA ILE A 162 15.41 18.50 -4.07
C ILE A 162 14.36 18.32 -5.17
N SER A 163 13.93 17.08 -5.40
CA SER A 163 12.88 16.79 -6.38
C SER A 163 11.70 17.76 -6.21
N PRO A 164 11.27 18.45 -7.28
CA PRO A 164 10.25 19.48 -7.16
C PRO A 164 8.96 18.87 -6.63
N THR A 165 8.58 19.25 -5.42
CA THR A 165 7.29 18.85 -4.87
C THR A 165 6.20 19.61 -5.61
N SER A 166 5.18 18.89 -6.12
CA SER A 166 4.07 19.55 -6.82
C SER A 166 3.43 20.63 -5.95
N THR A 167 2.92 21.71 -6.56
CA THR A 167 2.28 22.82 -5.84
C THR A 167 1.17 22.35 -4.89
N LYS A 168 0.44 21.30 -5.29
CA LYS A 168 -0.58 20.65 -4.44
C LYS A 168 0.01 19.97 -3.21
N SER A 169 1.16 19.32 -3.35
CA SER A 169 1.89 18.69 -2.23
C SER A 169 2.44 19.75 -1.27
N GLN A 170 3.00 20.84 -1.80
CA GLN A 170 3.49 21.98 -0.99
C GLN A 170 2.35 22.62 -0.18
N PHE A 171 1.21 22.88 -0.82
CA PHE A 171 0.03 23.40 -0.13
C PHE A 171 -0.42 22.48 1.01
N LYS A 172 -0.51 21.16 0.77
CA LYS A 172 -0.85 20.17 1.81
C LYS A 172 0.16 20.11 2.95
N LYS A 173 1.46 20.35 2.68
CA LYS A 173 2.50 20.39 3.71
C LYS A 173 2.37 21.62 4.60
N LEU A 174 2.04 22.78 4.02
CA LEU A 174 1.92 24.05 4.74
C LEU A 174 0.56 24.23 5.44
N THR A 175 -0.47 23.53 4.98
CA THR A 175 -1.82 23.64 5.55
C THR A 175 -1.89 22.94 6.92
N PRO A 176 -2.39 23.61 7.97
CA PRO A 176 -2.62 22.97 9.27
C PRO A 176 -3.50 21.72 9.12
N LYS A 177 -3.07 20.60 9.72
CA LYS A 177 -3.76 19.30 9.62
C LYS A 177 -5.26 19.38 9.96
N PRO A 178 -5.71 20.10 11.02
CA PRO A 178 -7.13 20.23 11.31
C PRO A 178 -7.95 20.94 10.22
N LEU A 179 -7.34 21.85 9.46
CA LEU A 179 -8.00 22.50 8.32
C LEU A 179 -8.18 21.50 7.16
N LEU A 180 -7.18 20.65 6.89
CA LEU A 180 -7.33 19.56 5.92
C LEU A 180 -8.43 18.57 6.33
N ALA A 181 -8.56 18.28 7.63
CA ALA A 181 -9.64 17.48 8.17
C ALA A 181 -11.01 18.13 7.90
N LEU A 182 -11.16 19.43 8.17
CA LEU A 182 -12.40 20.16 7.88
C LEU A 182 -12.73 20.16 6.37
N ILE A 183 -11.74 20.41 5.51
CA ILE A 183 -11.92 20.36 4.04
C ILE A 183 -12.42 18.96 3.63
N SER A 184 -11.85 17.90 4.19
CA SER A 184 -12.27 16.53 3.90
C SER A 184 -13.72 16.24 4.33
N LEU A 185 -14.13 16.75 5.49
CA LEU A 185 -15.52 16.64 5.96
C LEU A 185 -16.49 17.32 4.99
N LEU A 186 -16.18 18.56 4.59
CA LEU A 186 -17.01 19.31 3.64
C LEU A 186 -17.07 18.60 2.27
N GLN A 187 -15.95 18.06 1.81
CA GLN A 187 -15.90 17.28 0.57
C GLN A 187 -16.78 16.02 0.68
N GLN A 188 -16.65 15.25 1.76
CA GLN A 188 -17.41 14.02 1.98
C GLN A 188 -18.91 14.26 2.14
N SER A 189 -19.31 15.32 2.85
CA SER A 189 -20.72 15.72 2.96
C SER A 189 -21.31 16.13 1.60
N ARG A 190 -20.52 16.82 0.75
CA ARG A 190 -20.94 17.16 -0.62
C ARG A 190 -21.07 15.94 -1.51
N VAL A 191 -20.17 14.96 -1.39
CA VAL A 191 -20.26 13.68 -2.12
C VAL A 191 -21.54 12.95 -1.71
N ALA A 192 -21.77 12.77 -0.42
CA ALA A 192 -22.97 12.09 0.08
C ALA A 192 -24.26 12.78 -0.39
N ALA A 193 -24.35 14.11 -0.24
CA ALA A 193 -25.52 14.87 -0.68
C ALA A 193 -25.79 14.76 -2.20
N LYS A 194 -24.75 14.70 -3.03
CA LYS A 194 -24.88 14.56 -4.49
C LYS A 194 -25.25 13.15 -4.94
N LEU A 195 -24.85 12.12 -4.18
CA LEU A 195 -25.27 10.76 -4.46
C LEU A 195 -26.70 10.48 -3.97
N ARG A 196 -27.22 11.31 -3.06
CA ARG A 196 -28.58 11.20 -2.50
C ARG A 196 -29.70 11.66 -3.45
N THR A 197 -29.50 11.65 -4.76
CA THR A 197 -30.48 12.21 -5.72
C THR A 197 -31.79 11.41 -5.77
N ASN A 198 -32.88 12.14 -5.49
CA ASN A 198 -34.31 11.84 -5.49
C ASN A 198 -34.84 10.88 -4.41
N GLU A 199 -35.41 11.47 -3.35
CA GLU A 199 -36.35 10.83 -2.39
C GLU A 199 -37.59 10.22 -3.09
N ASN A 200 -37.86 10.61 -4.35
CA ASN A 200 -38.91 10.05 -5.20
C ASN A 200 -38.45 8.87 -6.08
N SER A 201 -37.22 8.35 -5.89
CA SER A 201 -36.83 7.07 -6.49
C SER A 201 -37.59 5.95 -5.78
N PRO A 202 -38.30 5.03 -6.47
CA PRO A 202 -39.02 3.91 -5.86
C PRO A 202 -38.11 2.96 -5.07
N THR A 203 -36.80 3.12 -5.18
CA THR A 203 -35.76 2.24 -4.66
C THR A 203 -34.95 2.96 -3.57
N ARG A 204 -35.51 3.06 -2.36
CA ARG A 204 -34.65 3.03 -1.17
C ARG A 204 -34.09 1.61 -1.14
N THR A 205 -32.90 1.39 -1.70
CA THR A 205 -32.29 0.06 -1.82
C THR A 205 -32.30 -0.59 -0.44
N THR A 206 -33.21 -1.54 -0.26
CA THR A 206 -33.37 -2.27 0.98
C THR A 206 -32.48 -3.48 0.85
N LEU A 207 -31.33 -3.44 1.52
CA LEU A 207 -30.40 -4.56 1.56
C LEU A 207 -31.11 -5.72 2.26
N SER A 208 -31.46 -6.75 1.51
CA SER A 208 -32.31 -7.85 1.98
C SER A 208 -31.60 -9.20 1.93
N GLY A 209 -30.52 -9.30 1.15
CA GLY A 209 -29.69 -10.49 1.05
C GLY A 209 -29.09 -10.92 2.39
N SER A 210 -28.80 -12.21 2.51
CA SER A 210 -28.09 -12.80 3.66
C SER A 210 -26.57 -12.87 3.46
N ILE A 211 -26.09 -12.45 2.28
CA ILE A 211 -24.69 -12.41 1.89
C ILE A 211 -24.34 -10.98 1.48
N SER A 212 -23.20 -10.47 1.95
CA SER A 212 -22.71 -9.13 1.61
C SER A 212 -21.31 -9.15 1.03
N PHE A 213 -21.06 -8.39 -0.04
CA PHE A 213 -19.75 -8.15 -0.61
C PHE A 213 -19.36 -6.68 -0.40
N PHE A 214 -18.11 -6.44 0.01
CA PHE A 214 -17.55 -5.10 0.22
C PHE A 214 -16.34 -4.91 -0.69
N ASP A 215 -16.44 -3.99 -1.63
CA ASP A 215 -15.37 -3.71 -2.57
C ASP A 215 -15.32 -2.20 -2.92
N TYR A 216 -14.75 -1.89 -4.09
CA TYR A 216 -14.62 -0.54 -4.59
C TYR A 216 -15.50 -0.35 -5.82
N TRP A 217 -16.06 0.85 -5.99
CA TRP A 217 -16.73 1.28 -7.22
C TRP A 217 -15.68 1.54 -8.32
N TYR A 218 -15.03 0.48 -8.77
CA TYR A 218 -13.88 0.52 -9.66
C TYR A 218 -13.66 -0.85 -10.34
N ARG A 219 -12.81 -0.88 -11.37
CA ARG A 219 -12.50 -2.08 -12.17
C ARG A 219 -13.74 -2.87 -12.63
N PHE A 220 -14.66 -2.16 -13.29
CA PHE A 220 -15.80 -2.79 -13.95
C PHE A 220 -15.38 -3.61 -15.17
N GLY A 221 -16.19 -4.59 -15.56
CA GLY A 221 -16.06 -5.29 -16.84
C GLY A 221 -16.12 -4.33 -18.03
N ALA A 222 -15.57 -4.75 -19.17
CA ALA A 222 -15.46 -3.90 -20.37
C ALA A 222 -16.83 -3.48 -20.91
N THR A 223 -17.85 -4.31 -20.74
CA THR A 223 -19.19 -4.14 -21.33
C THR A 223 -20.17 -3.38 -20.43
N VAL A 224 -19.82 -3.08 -19.16
CA VAL A 224 -20.70 -2.40 -18.18
C VAL A 224 -21.32 -1.10 -18.70
N ASN A 225 -20.60 -0.34 -19.53
CA ASN A 225 -21.13 0.93 -20.06
C ASN A 225 -22.18 0.74 -21.15
N GLU A 226 -22.15 -0.40 -21.84
CA GLU A 226 -23.05 -0.76 -22.92
C GLU A 226 -24.24 -1.55 -22.38
N THR A 227 -23.97 -2.58 -21.57
CA THR A 227 -24.99 -3.48 -21.01
C THR A 227 -25.73 -2.87 -19.84
N ARG A 228 -25.10 -1.92 -19.14
CA ARG A 228 -25.60 -1.32 -17.89
C ARG A 228 -25.89 -2.37 -16.80
N LYS A 229 -25.23 -3.53 -16.89
CA LYS A 229 -25.28 -4.62 -15.90
C LYS A 229 -24.03 -4.60 -15.02
N PHE A 230 -24.15 -5.09 -13.80
CA PHE A 230 -23.02 -5.17 -12.91
C PHE A 230 -22.06 -6.26 -13.38
N GLU A 231 -20.81 -5.88 -13.63
CA GLU A 231 -19.72 -6.80 -13.91
C GLU A 231 -18.49 -6.30 -13.15
N SER A 232 -17.83 -7.17 -12.39
CA SER A 232 -16.66 -6.82 -11.60
C SER A 232 -15.44 -7.57 -12.09
N GLN A 233 -14.33 -6.89 -12.33
CA GLN A 233 -13.06 -7.58 -12.59
C GLN A 233 -12.50 -8.23 -11.32
N TYR A 234 -12.91 -7.80 -10.12
CA TYR A 234 -12.48 -8.44 -8.87
C TYR A 234 -13.12 -9.81 -8.67
N TRP A 235 -14.42 -9.90 -8.97
CA TRP A 235 -15.24 -11.09 -8.70
C TRP A 235 -15.52 -11.92 -9.96
N THR A 236 -15.32 -11.35 -11.15
CA THR A 236 -15.44 -11.99 -12.47
C THR A 236 -16.69 -12.88 -12.59
N ASN A 237 -16.51 -14.17 -12.88
CA ASN A 237 -17.59 -15.11 -13.13
C ASN A 237 -18.45 -15.37 -11.89
N LEU A 238 -17.93 -15.08 -10.68
CA LEU A 238 -18.72 -15.21 -9.45
C LEU A 238 -19.96 -14.31 -9.46
N VAL A 239 -19.91 -13.17 -10.14
CA VAL A 239 -21.09 -12.29 -10.28
C VAL A 239 -22.24 -13.02 -10.98
N ASP A 240 -21.94 -13.77 -12.05
CA ASP A 240 -22.93 -14.51 -12.81
C ASP A 240 -23.43 -15.76 -12.05
N GLU A 241 -22.55 -16.44 -11.31
CA GLU A 241 -22.92 -17.57 -10.44
C GLU A 241 -23.87 -17.15 -9.31
N LEU A 242 -23.82 -15.87 -8.89
CA LEU A 242 -24.66 -15.31 -7.84
C LEU A 242 -25.93 -14.62 -8.35
N LYS A 243 -26.22 -14.68 -9.66
CA LYS A 243 -27.32 -13.91 -10.26
C LYS A 243 -28.69 -14.22 -9.64
N ASP A 244 -28.91 -15.46 -9.21
CA ASP A 244 -30.17 -15.94 -8.63
C ASP A 244 -30.14 -15.98 -7.09
N THR A 245 -29.08 -15.42 -6.48
CA THR A 245 -28.89 -15.36 -5.03
C THR A 245 -29.12 -13.94 -4.53
N ASP A 246 -29.83 -13.80 -3.40
CA ASP A 246 -30.01 -12.49 -2.76
C ASP A 246 -28.71 -12.01 -2.10
N VAL A 247 -28.03 -11.06 -2.77
CA VAL A 247 -26.71 -10.56 -2.40
C VAL A 247 -26.72 -9.04 -2.28
N ASN A 248 -26.04 -8.52 -1.26
CA ASN A 248 -25.79 -7.10 -1.08
C ASN A 248 -24.38 -6.75 -1.57
N TRP A 249 -24.25 -5.80 -2.49
CA TRP A 249 -22.98 -5.27 -2.98
C TRP A 249 -22.76 -3.87 -2.41
N LEU A 250 -21.77 -3.71 -1.53
CA LEU A 250 -21.46 -2.46 -0.84
C LEU A 250 -20.14 -1.90 -1.34
N HIS A 251 -20.22 -0.81 -2.07
CA HIS A 251 -19.08 -0.22 -2.77
C HIS A 251 -18.55 1.01 -2.06
N ASN A 252 -17.23 1.06 -1.83
CA ASN A 252 -16.51 2.28 -1.45
C ASN A 252 -16.12 3.06 -2.70
N LEU A 253 -16.24 4.40 -2.66
CA LEU A 253 -15.62 5.23 -3.69
C LEU A 253 -14.10 5.34 -3.46
N VAL A 254 -13.35 5.44 -4.57
CA VAL A 254 -11.88 5.54 -4.54
C VAL A 254 -11.47 7.00 -4.64
N ASP A 255 -11.68 7.60 -5.81
CA ASP A 255 -11.24 8.96 -6.14
C ASP A 255 -12.34 9.80 -6.79
N GLN A 256 -13.57 9.29 -6.92
CA GLN A 256 -14.65 9.97 -7.61
C GLN A 256 -15.26 11.08 -6.75
N HIS A 257 -15.11 12.33 -7.17
CA HIS A 257 -15.62 13.50 -6.44
C HIS A 257 -16.22 14.59 -7.36
N LYS A 258 -16.05 14.47 -8.69
CA LYS A 258 -16.60 15.44 -9.65
C LYS A 258 -18.10 15.22 -9.80
N LYS A 259 -18.82 16.31 -10.11
CA LYS A 259 -20.29 16.27 -10.25
C LYS A 259 -20.73 15.28 -11.34
N SER A 260 -20.08 15.29 -12.51
CA SER A 260 -20.37 14.37 -13.62
C SER A 260 -20.23 12.91 -13.20
N ASP A 261 -19.17 12.60 -12.46
CA ASP A 261 -18.84 11.23 -12.05
C ASP A 261 -19.89 10.72 -11.06
N LEU A 262 -20.26 11.54 -10.06
CA LEU A 262 -21.27 11.17 -9.07
C LEU A 262 -22.66 10.97 -9.68
N LEU A 263 -23.04 11.78 -10.69
CA LEU A 263 -24.29 11.57 -11.43
C LEU A 263 -24.28 10.25 -12.20
N ARG A 264 -23.16 9.94 -12.86
CA ARG A 264 -22.98 8.67 -13.57
C ARG A 264 -23.03 7.48 -12.62
N ILE A 265 -22.39 7.58 -11.44
CA ILE A 265 -22.43 6.56 -10.39
C ILE A 265 -23.86 6.29 -9.96
N SER A 266 -24.61 7.33 -9.60
CA SER A 266 -26.00 7.21 -9.16
C SER A 266 -26.89 6.54 -10.21
N SER A 267 -26.76 6.96 -11.46
CA SER A 267 -27.48 6.37 -12.59
C SER A 267 -27.08 4.92 -12.84
N LEU A 268 -25.78 4.60 -12.88
CA LEU A 268 -25.30 3.24 -13.16
C LEU A 268 -25.67 2.26 -12.04
N ARG A 269 -25.59 2.68 -10.78
CA ARG A 269 -26.06 1.87 -9.64
C ARG A 269 -27.54 1.53 -9.75
N ASN A 270 -28.37 2.51 -10.12
CA ASN A 270 -29.79 2.27 -10.29
C ASN A 270 -30.07 1.24 -11.40
N ASP A 271 -29.32 1.29 -12.49
CA ASP A 271 -29.48 0.32 -13.57
C ASP A 271 -29.01 -1.09 -13.18
N PHE A 272 -28.00 -1.20 -12.30
CA PHE A 272 -27.61 -2.50 -11.71
C PHE A 272 -28.75 -3.13 -10.91
N ASP A 273 -29.36 -2.35 -9.99
CA ASP A 273 -30.49 -2.81 -9.17
C ASP A 273 -31.71 -3.19 -10.03
N ILE A 274 -31.95 -2.50 -11.15
CA ILE A 274 -33.03 -2.83 -12.11
C ILE A 274 -32.70 -4.10 -12.91
N ALA A 275 -31.44 -4.25 -13.33
CA ALA A 275 -31.02 -5.38 -14.15
C ALA A 275 -31.04 -6.71 -13.39
N ASN A 276 -30.86 -6.68 -12.07
CA ASN A 276 -30.94 -7.86 -11.21
C ASN A 276 -31.48 -7.48 -9.82
N THR A 277 -32.74 -7.81 -9.54
CA THR A 277 -33.39 -7.48 -8.28
C THR A 277 -32.89 -8.28 -7.08
N ASN A 278 -32.27 -9.45 -7.31
CA ASN A 278 -31.65 -10.25 -6.25
C ASN A 278 -30.30 -9.65 -5.81
N ASN A 279 -29.66 -8.84 -6.65
CA ASN A 279 -28.38 -8.21 -6.37
C ASN A 279 -28.57 -6.73 -6.08
N GLN A 280 -28.51 -6.33 -4.80
CA GLN A 280 -28.75 -4.95 -4.37
C GLN A 280 -27.44 -4.18 -4.15
N HIS A 281 -27.30 -3.01 -4.76
CA HIS A 281 -26.08 -2.20 -4.74
C HIS A 281 -26.21 -0.95 -3.86
N LEU A 282 -25.26 -0.76 -2.95
CA LEU A 282 -25.14 0.44 -2.11
C LEU A 282 -23.77 1.09 -2.28
N ILE A 283 -23.75 2.41 -2.48
CA ILE A 283 -22.53 3.20 -2.35
C ILE A 283 -22.39 3.65 -0.90
N ILE A 284 -21.38 3.15 -0.18
CA ILE A 284 -21.19 3.48 1.24
C ILE A 284 -21.02 4.99 1.44
N ASP A 285 -20.33 5.65 0.51
CA ASP A 285 -20.09 7.10 0.54
C ASP A 285 -21.36 7.94 0.31
N SER A 286 -22.48 7.35 -0.13
CA SER A 286 -23.76 8.08 -0.23
C SER A 286 -24.42 8.32 1.13
N ILE A 287 -23.99 7.61 2.18
CA ILE A 287 -24.51 7.80 3.54
C ILE A 287 -24.06 9.17 4.07
N GLY A 288 -25.02 10.06 4.26
CA GLY A 288 -24.82 11.49 4.58
C GLY A 288 -25.57 11.94 5.82
N GLU A 289 -26.00 11.00 6.66
CA GLU A 289 -26.98 11.28 7.69
C GLU A 289 -26.39 12.19 8.76
N SER A 290 -27.18 13.14 9.26
CA SER A 290 -26.70 14.13 10.24
C SER A 290 -26.11 13.46 11.49
N ALA A 291 -26.69 12.34 11.92
CA ALA A 291 -26.18 11.51 12.99
C ALA A 291 -24.78 10.92 12.70
N VAL A 292 -24.52 10.51 11.45
CA VAL A 292 -23.21 10.00 11.00
C VAL A 292 -22.19 11.13 11.03
N VAL A 293 -22.53 12.30 10.48
CA VAL A 293 -21.67 13.49 10.48
C VAL A 293 -21.32 13.91 11.91
N MET A 294 -22.32 14.04 12.79
CA MET A 294 -22.13 14.46 14.18
C MET A 294 -21.26 13.48 14.97
N LYS A 295 -21.50 12.17 14.85
CA LYS A 295 -20.66 11.14 15.47
C LYS A 295 -19.22 11.22 14.96
N SER A 296 -19.03 11.37 13.66
CA SER A 296 -17.70 11.48 13.04
C SER A 296 -16.92 12.68 13.56
N VAL A 297 -17.58 13.83 13.65
CA VAL A 297 -17.00 15.05 14.23
C VAL A 297 -16.64 14.84 15.70
N LYS A 298 -17.52 14.23 16.50
CA LYS A 298 -17.26 13.92 17.92
C LYS A 298 -16.05 12.99 18.09
N SER A 299 -15.98 11.92 17.31
CA SER A 299 -14.88 10.96 17.33
C SER A 299 -13.56 11.62 16.91
N TYR A 300 -13.59 12.43 15.85
CA TYR A 300 -12.44 13.23 15.43
C TYR A 300 -11.98 14.20 16.52
N PHE A 301 -12.88 14.92 17.19
CA PHE A 301 -12.51 15.82 18.28
C PHE A 301 -11.84 15.08 19.44
N LYS A 302 -12.27 13.85 19.78
CA LYS A 302 -11.57 13.03 20.77
C LYS A 302 -10.13 12.74 20.34
N LEU A 303 -9.90 12.36 19.08
CA LEU A 303 -8.56 12.12 18.55
C LEU A 303 -7.70 13.39 18.56
N LEU A 304 -8.28 14.52 18.15
CA LEU A 304 -7.61 15.81 18.15
C LEU A 304 -7.15 16.19 19.57
N ILE A 305 -8.03 16.10 20.58
CA ILE A 305 -7.68 16.37 21.98
C ILE A 305 -6.59 15.41 22.45
N ARG A 306 -6.72 14.11 22.19
CA ARG A 306 -5.72 13.09 22.55
C ARG A 306 -4.37 13.33 21.93
N SER A 307 -4.34 13.96 20.77
CA SER A 307 -3.11 14.25 20.05
C SER A 307 -2.39 15.51 20.54
N LEU A 308 -3.03 16.43 21.29
CA LEU A 308 -2.45 17.73 21.69
C LEU A 308 -1.06 17.58 22.32
N GLN A 309 -0.90 16.61 23.21
CA GLN A 309 0.39 16.19 23.76
C GLN A 309 1.03 15.09 22.90
N ILE A 310 1.47 15.43 21.69
CA ILE A 310 1.94 14.43 20.72
C ILE A 310 3.25 13.75 21.15
N GLU A 311 4.10 14.43 21.92
CA GLU A 311 5.39 13.89 22.34
C GLU A 311 5.26 12.70 23.30
N LYS A 312 4.10 12.48 23.91
CA LYS A 312 3.86 11.29 24.76
C LYS A 312 3.92 9.97 23.97
N TYR A 313 3.77 10.02 22.65
CA TYR A 313 3.87 8.83 21.79
C TYR A 313 5.31 8.49 21.43
N LYS A 314 6.24 9.46 21.51
CA LYS A 314 7.65 9.29 21.13
C LYS A 314 8.32 8.05 21.74
N PRO A 315 8.11 7.70 23.03
CA PRO A 315 8.70 6.50 23.61
C PRO A 315 8.29 5.20 22.91
N ALA A 316 7.05 5.10 22.40
CA ALA A 316 6.55 3.90 21.74
C ALA A 316 7.30 3.56 20.45
N PHE A 317 7.94 4.55 19.81
CA PHE A 317 8.74 4.41 18.59
C PHE A 317 10.24 4.19 18.87
N THR A 318 10.60 3.86 20.11
CA THR A 318 12.00 3.58 20.49
C THR A 318 12.28 2.09 20.35
N LEU A 319 13.33 1.74 19.62
CA LEU A 319 13.86 0.39 19.58
C LEU A 319 14.82 0.21 20.77
N SER A 320 14.38 -0.55 21.77
CA SER A 320 15.07 -0.70 23.07
C SER A 320 16.52 -1.14 22.93
N ASP A 321 16.78 -2.16 22.10
CA ASP A 321 18.11 -2.79 21.97
C ASP A 321 19.15 -1.89 21.29
N ALA A 322 18.71 -0.92 20.49
CA ALA A 322 19.59 0.01 19.78
C ALA A 322 19.56 1.43 20.38
N ALA A 323 18.68 1.69 21.36
CA ALA A 323 18.38 3.03 21.87
C ALA A 323 18.05 4.07 20.75
N ILE A 324 17.53 3.61 19.61
CA ILE A 324 17.19 4.45 18.46
C ILE A 324 15.71 4.80 18.52
N ASN A 325 15.40 6.08 18.32
CA ASN A 325 14.03 6.55 18.29
C ASN A 325 13.60 6.91 16.86
N PHE A 326 12.65 6.16 16.31
CA PHE A 326 12.10 6.35 14.96
C PHE A 326 10.99 7.42 14.88
N TRP A 327 10.65 8.09 15.98
CA TRP A 327 9.63 9.13 16.01
C TRP A 327 9.84 10.25 14.99
N PRO A 328 11.07 10.76 14.72
CA PRO A 328 11.28 11.79 13.70
C PRO A 328 10.74 11.37 12.33
N LEU A 329 10.87 10.09 12.00
CA LEU A 329 10.40 9.50 10.74
C LEU A 329 8.86 9.49 10.67
N PHE A 330 8.21 8.98 11.71
CA PHE A 330 6.76 8.70 11.69
C PHE A 330 5.87 9.82 12.23
N LYS A 331 6.43 10.86 12.86
CA LYS A 331 5.66 11.92 13.52
C LYS A 331 4.62 12.58 12.62
N ASN A 332 4.95 12.86 11.36
CA ASN A 332 4.01 13.51 10.43
C ASN A 332 2.85 12.59 10.02
N GLU A 333 3.13 11.31 9.75
CA GLU A 333 2.09 10.30 9.46
C GLU A 333 1.17 10.08 10.67
N TRP A 334 1.76 10.03 11.87
CA TRP A 334 1.01 9.92 13.12
C TRP A 334 0.11 11.13 13.37
N LEU A 335 0.62 12.34 13.14
CA LEU A 335 -0.17 13.57 13.21
C LEU A 335 -1.31 13.59 12.18
N ASN A 336 -1.07 13.12 10.96
CA ASN A 336 -2.11 13.05 9.94
C ASN A 336 -3.19 12.03 10.31
N SER A 337 -2.82 10.92 10.94
CA SER A 337 -3.73 9.88 11.44
C SER A 337 -4.63 10.36 12.58
N LEU A 338 -4.18 11.32 13.40
CA LEU A 338 -4.92 11.81 14.57
C LEU A 338 -5.57 13.19 14.42
N ARG A 339 -5.05 14.05 13.53
CA ARG A 339 -5.48 15.45 13.35
C ARG A 339 -5.80 15.84 11.91
N GLY A 340 -5.41 15.00 10.94
CA GLY A 340 -5.38 15.37 9.53
C GLY A 340 -6.59 14.87 8.74
N TYR A 341 -6.39 14.88 7.43
CA TYR A 341 -7.34 14.35 6.46
C TYR A 341 -7.77 12.91 6.81
N GLU A 342 -6.79 12.03 7.06
CA GLU A 342 -7.04 10.61 7.35
C GLU A 342 -7.85 10.42 8.62
N ALA A 343 -7.56 11.21 9.67
CA ALA A 343 -8.32 11.17 10.92
C ALA A 343 -9.82 11.35 10.70
N MET A 344 -10.19 12.36 9.90
CA MET A 344 -11.58 12.66 9.61
C MET A 344 -12.21 11.62 8.67
N ILE A 345 -11.52 11.25 7.59
CA ILE A 345 -12.02 10.23 6.64
C ILE A 345 -12.29 8.90 7.34
N ASN A 346 -11.40 8.48 8.22
CA ASN A 346 -11.57 7.25 9.00
C ASN A 346 -12.77 7.33 9.94
N CYS A 347 -12.95 8.46 10.64
CA CYS A 347 -14.14 8.67 11.47
C CYS A 347 -15.44 8.59 10.65
N ILE A 348 -15.47 9.24 9.48
CA ILE A 348 -16.63 9.22 8.58
C ILE A 348 -16.92 7.80 8.10
N ARG A 349 -15.91 7.11 7.57
CA ARG A 349 -16.05 5.73 7.07
C ARG A 349 -16.54 4.77 8.15
N PHE A 350 -15.99 4.86 9.36
CA PHE A 350 -16.43 4.06 10.49
C PHE A 350 -17.92 4.29 10.79
N HIS A 351 -18.37 5.54 10.92
CA HIS A 351 -19.76 5.79 11.29
C HIS A 351 -20.75 5.58 10.13
N ARG A 352 -20.31 5.65 8.87
CA ARG A 352 -21.11 5.20 7.71
C ARG A 352 -21.34 3.69 7.76
N LEU A 353 -20.28 2.90 7.96
CA LEU A 353 -20.39 1.45 8.15
C LEU A 353 -21.25 1.12 9.37
N GLU A 354 -21.07 1.83 10.49
CA GLU A 354 -21.89 1.63 11.68
C GLU A 354 -23.37 1.88 11.39
N PHE A 355 -23.68 2.93 10.62
CA PHE A 355 -25.06 3.23 10.23
C PHE A 355 -25.66 2.12 9.37
N ILE A 356 -24.90 1.56 8.43
CA ILE A 356 -25.34 0.44 7.58
C ILE A 356 -25.60 -0.80 8.44
N PHE A 357 -24.64 -1.24 9.26
CA PHE A 357 -24.76 -2.47 10.05
C PHE A 357 -25.85 -2.44 11.11
N ARG A 358 -26.26 -1.25 11.58
CA ARG A 358 -27.43 -1.12 12.46
C ARG A 358 -28.75 -1.48 11.79
N GLN A 359 -28.81 -1.37 10.47
CA GLN A 359 -30.04 -1.54 9.68
C GLN A 359 -29.98 -2.80 8.81
N LEU A 360 -28.79 -3.34 8.58
CA LEU A 360 -28.60 -4.52 7.77
C LEU A 360 -29.26 -5.74 8.45
N PRO A 361 -30.04 -6.56 7.73
CA PRO A 361 -30.50 -7.83 8.28
C PRO A 361 -29.30 -8.70 8.64
N LYS A 362 -29.52 -9.72 9.48
CA LYS A 362 -28.44 -10.63 9.88
C LYS A 362 -27.85 -11.30 8.65
N GLN A 363 -26.59 -10.97 8.38
CA GLN A 363 -25.82 -11.58 7.31
C GLN A 363 -25.23 -12.89 7.79
N ARG A 364 -25.41 -13.97 7.01
CA ARG A 364 -24.77 -15.26 7.24
C ARG A 364 -23.29 -15.21 6.85
N LEU A 365 -22.98 -14.52 5.76
CA LEU A 365 -21.65 -14.48 5.16
C LEU A 365 -21.32 -13.08 4.61
N GLY A 366 -20.10 -12.63 4.81
CA GLY A 366 -19.56 -11.40 4.25
C GLY A 366 -18.25 -11.66 3.52
N PHE A 367 -18.02 -10.98 2.41
CA PHE A 367 -16.77 -11.00 1.66
C PHE A 367 -16.23 -9.59 1.49
N TYR A 368 -14.93 -9.38 1.62
CA TYR A 368 -14.32 -8.09 1.27
C TYR A 368 -12.94 -8.29 0.67
N LEU A 369 -12.52 -7.34 -0.16
CA LEU A 369 -11.15 -7.33 -0.68
C LEU A 369 -10.17 -7.01 0.47
N ILE A 370 -9.25 -7.93 0.77
CA ILE A 370 -8.30 -7.72 1.86
C ILE A 370 -7.11 -6.89 1.36
N GLU A 371 -7.06 -5.64 1.79
CA GLU A 371 -5.94 -4.72 1.60
C GLU A 371 -5.48 -4.10 2.92
N ASN A 372 -6.09 -4.53 4.03
CA ASN A 372 -5.90 -4.07 5.39
C ASN A 372 -5.97 -2.54 5.51
N GLN A 373 -6.90 -1.92 4.75
CA GLN A 373 -7.19 -0.50 4.85
C GLN A 373 -7.96 -0.16 6.13
N PRO A 374 -7.92 1.10 6.60
CA PRO A 374 -8.61 1.51 7.82
C PRO A 374 -10.11 1.17 7.85
N TRP A 375 -10.79 1.23 6.71
CA TRP A 375 -12.22 0.90 6.63
C TRP A 375 -12.50 -0.59 6.81
N GLU A 376 -11.57 -1.47 6.43
CA GLU A 376 -11.67 -2.92 6.63
C GLU A 376 -11.55 -3.26 8.13
N MET A 377 -10.68 -2.56 8.85
CA MET A 377 -10.58 -2.71 10.32
C MET A 377 -11.89 -2.32 11.01
N ALA A 378 -12.53 -1.25 10.54
CA ALA A 378 -13.85 -0.84 11.00
C ALA A 378 -14.93 -1.87 10.61
N LEU A 379 -14.90 -2.38 9.37
CA LEU A 379 -15.79 -3.43 8.88
C LEU A 379 -15.73 -4.65 9.79
N ILE A 380 -14.55 -5.21 10.05
CA ILE A 380 -14.38 -6.42 10.87
C ILE A 380 -14.93 -6.20 12.28
N HIS A 381 -14.59 -5.07 12.90
CA HIS A 381 -15.07 -4.75 14.24
C HIS A 381 -16.60 -4.63 14.27
N LEU A 382 -17.18 -3.87 13.33
CA LEU A 382 -18.62 -3.62 13.29
C LEU A 382 -19.40 -4.88 12.93
N TRP A 383 -18.87 -5.72 12.03
CA TRP A 383 -19.45 -7.00 11.66
C TRP A 383 -19.65 -7.89 12.88
N ARG A 384 -18.63 -7.98 13.74
CA ARG A 384 -18.69 -8.70 15.03
C ARG A 384 -19.61 -8.00 16.04
N LYS A 385 -19.52 -6.66 16.16
CA LYS A 385 -20.34 -5.85 17.09
C LYS A 385 -21.83 -6.03 16.85
N TYR A 386 -22.25 -6.13 15.59
CA TYR A 386 -23.65 -6.36 15.22
C TYR A 386 -23.98 -7.84 15.01
N ASP A 387 -23.09 -8.75 15.40
CA ASP A 387 -23.31 -10.19 15.48
C ASP A 387 -23.79 -10.76 14.12
N HIS A 388 -23.06 -10.39 13.06
CA HIS A 388 -23.17 -11.06 11.76
C HIS A 388 -22.33 -12.35 11.76
N GLY A 389 -22.57 -13.22 10.78
CA GLY A 389 -21.93 -14.53 10.66
C GLY A 389 -20.47 -14.47 10.24
N GLN A 390 -20.06 -15.34 9.32
CA GLN A 390 -18.66 -15.41 8.90
C GLN A 390 -18.29 -14.21 8.02
N LEU A 391 -17.09 -13.66 8.21
CA LEU A 391 -16.51 -12.64 7.34
C LEU A 391 -15.25 -13.21 6.71
N VAL A 392 -15.12 -13.12 5.39
CA VAL A 392 -14.00 -13.65 4.62
C VAL A 392 -13.28 -12.51 3.92
N GLY A 393 -11.99 -12.34 4.21
CA GLY A 393 -11.13 -11.44 3.46
C GLY A 393 -10.59 -12.14 2.21
N VAL A 394 -10.69 -11.52 1.04
CA VAL A 394 -10.32 -12.13 -0.24
C VAL A 394 -9.07 -11.48 -0.78
N ALA A 395 -7.97 -12.22 -0.82
CA ALA A 395 -6.71 -11.80 -1.41
C ALA A 395 -6.83 -11.82 -2.94
N HIS A 396 -7.42 -10.76 -3.49
CA HIS A 396 -7.77 -10.66 -4.90
C HIS A 396 -6.57 -10.49 -5.84
N SER A 397 -5.42 -10.06 -5.31
CA SER A 397 -4.18 -9.87 -6.08
C SER A 397 -3.04 -10.69 -5.48
N THR A 398 -1.89 -10.72 -6.15
CA THR A 398 -0.72 -11.47 -5.67
C THR A 398 -0.20 -10.89 -4.34
N VAL A 399 0.16 -11.78 -3.41
CA VAL A 399 0.80 -11.40 -2.15
C VAL A 399 2.28 -11.13 -2.42
N ARG A 400 2.69 -9.85 -2.37
CA ARG A 400 4.07 -9.44 -2.67
C ARG A 400 4.89 -9.40 -1.39
N PHE A 401 6.16 -9.81 -1.48
CA PHE A 401 7.07 -9.89 -0.34
C PHE A 401 7.16 -8.58 0.47
N TRP A 402 7.43 -7.46 -0.21
CA TRP A 402 7.57 -6.14 0.42
C TRP A 402 6.23 -5.38 0.59
N ASP A 403 5.10 -5.98 0.17
CA ASP A 403 3.78 -5.45 0.50
C ASP A 403 3.34 -5.97 1.87
N LEU A 404 3.77 -5.25 2.91
CA LEU A 404 3.54 -5.66 4.28
C LEU A 404 2.07 -5.58 4.70
N ARG A 405 1.15 -5.06 3.87
CA ARG A 405 -0.26 -4.85 4.27
C ARG A 405 -0.92 -6.13 4.77
N LEU A 406 -0.66 -7.27 4.13
CA LEU A 406 -1.22 -8.58 4.49
C LEU A 406 -0.42 -9.34 5.56
N MET A 407 0.78 -8.87 5.88
CA MET A 407 1.70 -9.53 6.81
C MET A 407 1.59 -8.87 8.19
N SER A 408 1.88 -9.60 9.27
CA SER A 408 1.95 -9.06 10.63
C SER A 408 2.95 -9.86 11.43
N ASP A 409 3.46 -9.28 12.52
CA ASP A 409 4.28 -10.04 13.47
C ASP A 409 3.45 -11.20 14.06
N PRO A 410 3.98 -12.43 14.13
CA PRO A 410 3.24 -13.60 14.61
C PRO A 410 2.65 -13.46 16.02
N HIS A 411 3.27 -12.65 16.89
CA HIS A 411 2.74 -12.40 18.24
C HIS A 411 1.32 -11.80 18.21
N ARG A 412 0.95 -11.09 17.12
CA ARG A 412 -0.39 -10.50 16.94
C ARG A 412 -1.51 -11.52 16.75
N PHE A 413 -1.17 -12.76 16.39
CA PHE A 413 -2.14 -13.83 16.22
C PHE A 413 -2.36 -14.66 17.49
N SER A 414 -1.56 -14.42 18.53
CA SER A 414 -1.73 -15.06 19.84
C SER A 414 -2.76 -14.31 20.72
N ASP A 415 -3.50 -15.06 21.54
CA ASP A 415 -4.53 -14.53 22.45
C ASP A 415 -3.99 -13.67 23.62
N ILE A 416 -2.67 -13.44 23.66
CA ILE A 416 -1.98 -12.77 24.78
C ILE A 416 -1.88 -11.25 24.55
N SER A 417 -2.02 -10.77 23.30
CA SER A 417 -1.88 -9.36 22.95
C SER A 417 -3.07 -8.52 23.43
N LYS A 418 -2.80 -7.37 24.07
CA LYS A 418 -3.83 -6.38 24.44
C LYS A 418 -4.32 -5.55 23.25
N ASN A 419 -3.56 -5.56 22.16
CA ASN A 419 -3.90 -4.96 20.88
C ASN A 419 -4.08 -6.06 19.84
N MET A 420 -5.14 -6.87 19.99
CA MET A 420 -5.46 -7.94 19.04
C MET A 420 -5.82 -7.38 17.66
N MET A 421 -5.32 -8.01 16.62
CA MET A 421 -5.63 -7.63 15.24
C MET A 421 -7.11 -7.86 14.90
N PRO A 422 -7.85 -6.84 14.41
CA PRO A 422 -9.09 -7.06 13.69
C PRO A 422 -8.76 -7.87 12.45
N ARG A 423 -9.24 -9.11 12.43
CA ARG A 423 -9.04 -10.08 11.34
C ARG A 423 -10.37 -10.75 10.97
N PRO A 424 -10.54 -11.21 9.73
CA PRO A 424 -11.74 -11.94 9.33
C PRO A 424 -11.85 -13.30 10.05
N SER A 425 -12.93 -14.04 9.76
CA SER A 425 -13.04 -15.45 10.13
C SER A 425 -12.06 -16.31 9.32
N PHE A 426 -11.92 -15.99 8.02
CA PHE A 426 -11.00 -16.66 7.10
C PHE A 426 -10.41 -15.67 6.10
N VAL A 427 -9.26 -16.00 5.55
CA VAL A 427 -8.68 -15.33 4.38
C VAL A 427 -8.71 -16.30 3.21
N ALA A 428 -9.48 -15.96 2.18
CA ALA A 428 -9.48 -16.67 0.92
C ALA A 428 -8.27 -16.23 0.08
N VAL A 429 -7.40 -17.18 -0.27
CA VAL A 429 -6.15 -16.93 -1.00
C VAL A 429 -6.24 -17.48 -2.42
N ASN A 430 -5.78 -16.68 -3.38
CA ASN A 430 -5.91 -16.94 -4.82
C ASN A 430 -4.88 -17.93 -5.39
N GLY A 431 -4.48 -18.93 -4.59
CA GLY A 431 -3.63 -20.04 -5.01
C GLY A 431 -2.40 -20.29 -4.13
N PRO A 432 -1.63 -21.36 -4.44
CA PRO A 432 -0.60 -21.89 -3.54
C PRO A 432 0.53 -20.91 -3.20
N LEU A 433 0.90 -20.03 -4.13
CA LEU A 433 1.95 -19.03 -3.90
C LEU A 433 1.52 -17.97 -2.88
N ALA A 434 0.27 -17.52 -2.94
CA ALA A 434 -0.28 -16.57 -1.97
C ALA A 434 -0.42 -17.23 -0.60
N HIS A 435 -0.89 -18.48 -0.57
CA HIS A 435 -0.95 -19.30 0.65
C HIS A 435 0.42 -19.41 1.32
N ALA A 436 1.42 -19.94 0.59
CA ALA A 436 2.80 -20.09 1.08
C ALA A 436 3.37 -18.75 1.58
N SER A 437 3.18 -17.66 0.82
CA SER A 437 3.69 -16.34 1.21
C SER A 437 3.12 -15.83 2.55
N LEU A 438 1.86 -16.14 2.85
CA LEU A 438 1.24 -15.76 4.13
C LEU A 438 1.67 -16.68 5.27
N VAL A 439 1.78 -17.99 5.02
CA VAL A 439 2.30 -18.95 5.99
C VAL A 439 3.76 -18.62 6.36
N ASP A 440 4.61 -18.33 5.38
CA ASP A 440 6.01 -17.92 5.58
C ASP A 440 6.11 -16.60 6.36
N ALA A 441 5.11 -15.72 6.23
CA ALA A 441 5.00 -14.50 7.01
C ALA A 441 4.41 -14.73 8.42
N GLY A 442 4.10 -15.98 8.79
CA GLY A 442 3.59 -16.39 10.09
C GLY A 442 2.08 -16.18 10.29
N TYR A 443 1.29 -16.05 9.22
CA TYR A 443 -0.17 -16.02 9.31
C TYR A 443 -0.72 -17.41 9.72
N PRO A 444 -1.77 -17.50 10.56
CA PRO A 444 -2.33 -18.79 10.95
C PRO A 444 -2.90 -19.58 9.77
N GLU A 445 -2.29 -20.72 9.47
CA GLU A 445 -2.65 -21.57 8.32
C GLU A 445 -4.10 -22.07 8.39
N ASN A 446 -4.60 -22.36 9.60
CA ASN A 446 -5.99 -22.79 9.82
C ASN A 446 -7.04 -21.72 9.53
N GLU A 447 -6.63 -20.49 9.25
CA GLU A 447 -7.51 -19.38 8.84
C GLU A 447 -7.40 -19.07 7.34
N LEU A 448 -6.53 -19.78 6.61
CA LEU A 448 -6.38 -19.64 5.16
C LEU A 448 -7.24 -20.67 4.44
N ILE A 449 -7.88 -20.23 3.35
CA ILE A 449 -8.67 -21.10 2.47
C ILE A 449 -8.23 -20.85 1.03
N ASP A 450 -7.75 -21.89 0.37
CA ASP A 450 -7.42 -21.83 -1.06
C ASP A 450 -8.69 -21.70 -1.90
N VAL A 451 -8.71 -20.71 -2.78
CA VAL A 451 -9.80 -20.46 -3.74
C VAL A 451 -9.23 -20.16 -5.13
N GLU A 452 -10.08 -20.19 -6.14
CA GLU A 452 -9.70 -19.79 -7.49
C GLU A 452 -9.27 -18.32 -7.53
N ALA A 453 -8.30 -18.04 -8.39
CA ALA A 453 -7.84 -16.70 -8.66
C ALA A 453 -8.83 -15.95 -9.57
N LEU A 454 -10.00 -15.57 -9.05
CA LEU A 454 -11.13 -15.00 -9.79
C LEU A 454 -10.70 -13.93 -10.81
N MET A 455 -9.90 -12.95 -10.35
CA MET A 455 -9.37 -11.85 -11.17
C MET A 455 -8.55 -12.31 -12.40
N TYR A 456 -7.93 -13.48 -12.30
CA TYR A 456 -7.01 -14.06 -13.28
C TYR A 456 -7.60 -15.25 -14.05
N GLN A 457 -8.87 -15.62 -13.81
CA GLN A 457 -9.51 -16.76 -14.47
C GLN A 457 -9.46 -16.68 -16.00
N HIS A 458 -9.52 -15.47 -16.57
CA HIS A 458 -9.42 -15.25 -18.01
C HIS A 458 -8.09 -15.77 -18.61
N LEU A 459 -7.02 -15.85 -17.81
CA LEU A 459 -5.72 -16.38 -18.25
C LEU A 459 -5.77 -17.90 -18.48
N ALA A 460 -6.61 -18.64 -17.76
CA ALA A 460 -6.74 -20.09 -17.93
C ALA A 460 -7.29 -20.47 -19.31
N ASN A 461 -8.07 -19.58 -19.92
CA ASN A 461 -8.66 -19.76 -21.25
C ASN A 461 -7.77 -19.22 -22.38
N THR A 462 -6.60 -18.67 -22.06
CA THR A 462 -5.67 -18.18 -23.10
C THR A 462 -5.02 -19.39 -23.77
N PRO A 463 -5.05 -19.51 -25.11
CA PRO A 463 -4.44 -20.63 -25.81
C PRO A 463 -2.97 -20.76 -25.40
N THR A 464 -2.65 -21.82 -24.67
CA THR A 464 -1.27 -22.29 -24.54
C THR A 464 -0.95 -22.98 -25.86
N ASP A 465 -0.75 -22.18 -26.91
CA ASP A 465 -0.20 -22.72 -28.15
C ASP A 465 1.08 -23.44 -27.75
N ASN A 466 1.07 -24.78 -27.91
CA ASN A 466 2.23 -25.64 -27.74
C ASN A 466 3.24 -25.20 -28.79
N ARG A 467 4.00 -24.15 -28.47
CA ARG A 467 5.05 -23.63 -29.33
C ARG A 467 6.10 -24.72 -29.42
N LYS A 468 6.03 -25.52 -30.48
CA LYS A 468 7.17 -26.26 -30.98
C LYS A 468 8.30 -25.24 -31.11
N LYS A 469 9.37 -25.40 -30.31
CA LYS A 469 10.60 -24.65 -30.50
C LYS A 469 11.03 -24.84 -31.95
N SER A 470 10.80 -23.86 -32.82
CA SER A 470 11.44 -23.84 -34.13
C SER A 470 12.89 -23.45 -33.88
N SER A 471 13.81 -24.39 -34.10
CA SER A 471 15.26 -24.20 -33.97
C SER A 471 15.86 -23.36 -35.10
N ASP A 472 15.11 -22.40 -35.62
CA ASP A 472 15.52 -21.57 -36.75
C ASP A 472 16.12 -20.26 -36.20
N GLU A 473 17.45 -20.17 -36.21
CA GLU A 473 18.22 -19.01 -35.74
C GLU A 473 17.94 -17.72 -36.54
N SER A 474 17.26 -17.83 -37.68
CA SER A 474 16.85 -16.70 -38.51
C SER A 474 15.56 -16.00 -38.04
N LYS A 475 14.84 -16.57 -37.06
CA LYS A 475 13.54 -16.05 -36.62
C LYS A 475 13.70 -14.89 -35.64
N VAL A 476 13.03 -13.77 -35.94
CA VAL A 476 12.96 -12.60 -35.05
C VAL A 476 12.33 -13.01 -33.73
N THR A 477 13.04 -12.79 -32.63
CA THR A 477 12.56 -13.01 -31.26
C THR A 477 11.90 -11.74 -30.76
N THR A 478 10.63 -11.82 -30.38
CA THR A 478 9.94 -10.67 -29.78
C THR A 478 10.10 -10.71 -28.26
N ILE A 479 10.54 -9.61 -27.67
CA ILE A 479 10.57 -9.42 -26.22
C ILE A 479 9.49 -8.41 -25.80
N LEU A 480 8.72 -8.74 -24.76
CA LEU A 480 7.78 -7.82 -24.12
C LEU A 480 8.45 -7.21 -22.89
N VAL A 481 8.56 -5.88 -22.89
CA VAL A 481 9.13 -5.10 -21.78
C VAL A 481 8.01 -4.28 -21.15
N ALA A 482 7.64 -4.62 -19.91
CA ALA A 482 6.69 -3.85 -19.12
C ALA A 482 7.45 -2.85 -18.23
N THR A 483 7.12 -1.56 -18.34
CA THR A 483 7.81 -0.54 -17.54
C THR A 483 7.19 -0.39 -16.16
N ASP A 484 8.01 0.07 -15.21
CA ASP A 484 7.58 0.33 -13.84
C ASP A 484 6.64 1.55 -13.77
N PHE A 485 5.95 1.75 -12.65
CA PHE A 485 5.22 3.00 -12.39
C PHE A 485 6.16 4.13 -11.94
N LEU A 486 7.32 3.80 -11.35
CA LEU A 486 8.35 4.74 -10.96
C LEU A 486 9.20 5.18 -12.16
N GLU A 487 9.34 6.49 -12.31
CA GLU A 487 10.12 7.09 -13.40
C GLU A 487 11.60 6.70 -13.35
N SER A 488 12.23 6.71 -12.17
CA SER A 488 13.64 6.33 -12.01
C SER A 488 13.91 4.86 -12.36
N ALA A 489 13.02 3.96 -11.94
CA ALA A 489 13.11 2.54 -12.30
C ALA A 489 12.94 2.36 -13.81
N THR A 490 11.99 3.07 -14.39
CA THR A 490 11.75 3.06 -15.85
C THR A 490 12.95 3.59 -16.63
N GLN A 491 13.56 4.71 -16.21
CA GLN A 491 14.77 5.22 -16.84
C GLN A 491 15.91 4.19 -16.82
N THR A 492 16.06 3.48 -15.70
CA THR A 492 17.06 2.40 -15.57
C THR A 492 16.74 1.22 -16.50
N GLN A 493 15.47 0.78 -16.55
CA GLN A 493 15.01 -0.27 -17.48
C GLN A 493 15.28 0.13 -18.94
N MET A 494 15.00 1.39 -19.31
CA MET A 494 15.25 1.89 -20.66
C MET A 494 16.73 2.00 -20.98
N LYS A 495 17.58 2.37 -20.02
CA LYS A 495 19.04 2.37 -20.19
C LYS A 495 19.54 0.96 -20.51
N LEU A 496 19.14 -0.04 -19.71
CA LEU A 496 19.50 -1.44 -19.93
C LEU A 496 18.98 -1.97 -21.28
N LEU A 497 17.74 -1.63 -21.63
CA LEU A 497 17.18 -2.00 -22.93
C LEU A 497 17.96 -1.39 -24.09
N ASN A 498 18.35 -0.11 -23.98
CA ASN A 498 19.17 0.55 -25.01
C ASN A 498 20.56 -0.06 -25.12
N GLU A 499 21.21 -0.40 -24.00
CA GLU A 499 22.50 -1.09 -23.97
C GLU A 499 22.40 -2.47 -24.65
N LEU A 500 21.36 -3.25 -24.32
CA LEU A 500 21.09 -4.53 -24.98
C LEU A 500 20.94 -4.34 -26.50
N LEU A 501 20.17 -3.35 -26.93
CA LEU A 501 19.94 -3.07 -28.35
C LEU A 501 21.21 -2.60 -29.09
N GLN A 502 22.25 -2.15 -28.40
CA GLN A 502 23.53 -1.82 -29.03
C GLN A 502 24.40 -3.06 -29.30
N THR A 503 24.10 -4.21 -28.69
CA THR A 503 24.86 -5.44 -28.89
C THR A 503 24.57 -6.09 -30.25
N THR A 504 25.56 -6.80 -30.80
CA THR A 504 25.41 -7.57 -32.06
C THR A 504 24.41 -8.72 -31.94
N GLU A 505 24.24 -9.25 -30.73
CA GLU A 505 23.31 -10.34 -30.41
C GLU A 505 21.84 -9.89 -30.50
N SER A 506 21.58 -8.58 -30.38
CA SER A 506 20.22 -8.03 -30.42
C SER A 506 19.62 -7.90 -31.83
N ARG A 507 20.38 -8.17 -32.91
CA ARG A 507 19.97 -7.86 -34.30
C ARG A 507 18.63 -8.50 -34.70
N ASN A 508 18.32 -9.67 -34.15
CA ASN A 508 17.07 -10.39 -34.40
C ASN A 508 16.00 -10.15 -33.32
N LEU A 509 16.11 -9.08 -32.52
CA LEU A 509 15.13 -8.73 -31.49
C LEU A 509 14.11 -7.68 -31.99
N ARG A 510 12.83 -7.97 -31.79
CA ARG A 510 11.74 -6.99 -31.81
C ARG A 510 11.32 -6.71 -30.38
N VAL A 511 11.06 -5.45 -30.02
CA VAL A 511 10.66 -5.09 -28.66
C VAL A 511 9.25 -4.54 -28.65
N LEU A 512 8.37 -5.16 -27.87
CA LEU A 512 7.09 -4.58 -27.47
C LEU A 512 7.30 -3.90 -26.12
N LEU A 513 7.21 -2.57 -26.07
CA LEU A 513 7.29 -1.81 -24.84
C LEU A 513 5.87 -1.48 -24.36
N LYS A 514 5.46 -2.08 -23.24
CA LYS A 514 4.20 -1.76 -22.57
C LYS A 514 4.46 -0.75 -21.45
N PRO A 515 4.12 0.53 -21.64
CA PRO A 515 4.37 1.55 -20.65
C PRO A 515 3.38 1.42 -19.49
N HIS A 516 3.77 1.82 -18.27
CA HIS A 516 2.77 2.19 -17.27
C HIS A 516 1.90 3.32 -17.81
N TRP A 517 0.59 3.31 -17.52
CA TRP A 517 -0.39 4.23 -18.15
C TRP A 517 -0.11 5.73 -17.96
N SER A 518 0.71 6.09 -16.98
CA SER A 518 1.11 7.46 -16.69
C SER A 518 2.40 7.89 -17.38
N GLN A 519 3.08 6.98 -18.07
CA GLN A 519 4.38 7.24 -18.70
C GLN A 519 4.26 7.48 -20.19
N THR A 520 5.16 8.32 -20.68
CA THR A 520 5.28 8.63 -22.11
C THR A 520 6.76 8.58 -22.47
N PHE A 521 7.04 8.06 -23.64
CA PHE A 521 8.40 7.90 -24.14
C PHE A 521 8.57 8.70 -25.42
N LYS A 522 9.76 9.25 -25.61
CA LYS A 522 10.20 9.93 -26.84
C LYS A 522 11.52 9.32 -27.28
N ASP A 523 11.84 9.46 -28.57
CA ASP A 523 13.16 9.14 -29.12
C ASP A 523 13.62 7.69 -28.84
N LEU A 524 12.70 6.74 -29.00
CA LEU A 524 12.97 5.32 -28.82
C LEU A 524 13.72 4.73 -30.01
N HIS A 525 14.52 3.69 -29.77
CA HIS A 525 15.15 2.91 -30.83
C HIS A 525 14.08 2.39 -31.82
N PRO A 526 14.31 2.43 -33.15
CA PRO A 526 13.32 1.99 -34.16
C PRO A 526 12.79 0.54 -34.05
N ARG A 527 13.39 -0.30 -33.19
CA ARG A 527 12.96 -1.69 -32.95
C ARG A 527 11.98 -1.81 -31.77
N ILE A 528 11.73 -0.68 -31.10
CA ILE A 528 10.80 -0.58 -29.97
C ILE A 528 9.45 -0.11 -30.49
N GLU A 529 8.47 -0.98 -30.38
CA GLU A 529 7.06 -0.71 -30.63
C GLU A 529 6.36 -0.47 -29.28
N VAL A 530 5.80 0.73 -29.09
CA VAL A 530 5.06 1.05 -27.87
C VAL A 530 3.62 0.54 -28.00
N VAL A 531 3.24 -0.41 -27.14
CA VAL A 531 1.89 -0.97 -27.09
C VAL A 531 1.04 -0.28 -26.02
N SER A 532 -0.26 -0.59 -25.95
CA SER A 532 -1.18 0.08 -25.02
C SER A 532 -0.83 -0.23 -23.57
N GLY A 533 -0.51 0.81 -22.81
CA GLY A 533 -0.33 0.69 -21.35
C GLY A 533 -1.60 0.30 -20.59
N LYS A 534 -2.78 0.43 -21.20
CA LYS A 534 -4.08 0.16 -20.58
C LYS A 534 -4.58 -1.27 -20.78
N GLU A 535 -4.08 -1.98 -21.78
CA GLU A 535 -4.46 -3.37 -22.02
C GLU A 535 -3.78 -4.31 -21.02
N ASP A 536 -4.32 -5.51 -20.86
CA ASP A 536 -3.68 -6.55 -20.05
C ASP A 536 -2.37 -7.02 -20.73
N LEU A 537 -1.42 -7.54 -19.93
CA LEU A 537 -0.19 -8.12 -20.48
C LEU A 537 -0.49 -9.35 -21.35
N ALA A 538 -1.51 -10.13 -20.98
CA ALA A 538 -1.89 -11.35 -21.69
C ALA A 538 -2.26 -11.10 -23.15
N THR A 539 -2.76 -9.91 -23.48
CA THR A 539 -3.04 -9.49 -24.87
C THR A 539 -1.81 -9.62 -25.78
N TYR A 540 -0.61 -9.47 -25.22
CA TYR A 540 0.65 -9.47 -25.98
C TYR A 540 1.39 -10.81 -25.92
N PHE A 541 0.98 -11.76 -25.07
CA PHE A 541 1.68 -13.04 -24.93
C PHE A 541 1.68 -13.85 -26.24
N GLY A 542 0.66 -13.72 -27.09
CA GLY A 542 0.64 -14.37 -28.40
C GLY A 542 1.72 -13.86 -29.37
N GLN A 543 2.27 -12.66 -29.13
CA GLN A 543 3.26 -12.02 -30.00
C GLN A 543 4.72 -12.30 -29.59
N CYS A 544 4.93 -12.79 -28.37
CA CYS A 544 6.24 -13.06 -27.77
C CYS A 544 6.33 -14.52 -27.42
#